data_AF-A0A7C2BQ45-F1
#
_entry.id   AF-A0A7C2BQ45-F1
#
_cell.length_a   1.000
_cell.length_b   1.000
_cell.length_c   1.000
_cell.angle_alpha   90.00
_cell.angle_beta   90.00
_cell.angle_gamma   90.00
#
_symmetry.space_group_name_H-M   'P 1'
#
loop_
_entity.id
_entity.type
_entity.pdbx_description
1 polymer ?
#
loop_
_entity_poly.entity_id
_entity_poly.type
_entity_poly.pdbx_seq_one_letter_code
_entity_poly.pdbx_strand_id
1 'polypeptide(L)'
;MKKLRIVMVMLTSITLHSQQVKAEFPICTNSAEQSYCSVGGDIVVWEDRRNGNYDIYGYDLSTSTEFAICTNSATQRQVSISGDIVVWKDSRNSSDDIYGYDLSTSTEFTICTN
;
A
#
# COMPACT_ATOMS: atom_id res chain seq x y z
N MET A 1 -44.72 34.70 44.07
CA MET A 1 -43.30 34.63 43.64
C MET A 1 -42.81 33.19 43.77
N LYS A 2 -42.79 32.42 42.67
CA LYS A 2 -42.28 31.04 42.65
C LYS A 2 -40.79 31.10 42.28
N LYS A 3 -39.91 30.58 43.14
CA LYS A 3 -38.47 30.46 42.84
C LYS A 3 -38.28 29.35 41.80
N LEU A 4 -37.84 29.70 40.61
CA LEU A 4 -37.42 28.80 39.54
C LEU A 4 -36.05 28.20 39.92
N ARG A 5 -35.95 26.87 40.03
CA ARG A 5 -34.66 26.17 40.18
C ARG A 5 -34.19 25.75 38.81
N ILE A 6 -33.18 26.44 38.28
CA ILE A 6 -32.44 26.02 37.09
C ILE A 6 -31.49 24.90 37.54
N VAL A 7 -31.80 23.65 37.19
CA VAL A 7 -30.85 22.55 37.29
C VAL A 7 -30.01 22.60 36.02
N MET A 8 -28.79 23.14 36.15
CA MET A 8 -27.76 23.03 35.13
C MET A 8 -27.34 21.56 35.08
N VAL A 9 -27.89 20.82 34.13
CA VAL A 9 -27.36 19.50 33.77
C VAL A 9 -25.98 19.76 33.18
N MET A 10 -24.93 19.38 33.92
CA MET A 10 -23.59 19.24 33.38
C MET A 10 -23.67 18.26 32.22
N LEU A 11 -23.67 18.76 30.99
CA LEU A 11 -23.44 17.95 29.80
C LEU A 11 -22.01 17.39 29.93
N THR A 12 -21.90 16.16 30.42
CA THR A 12 -20.72 15.34 30.17
C THR A 12 -20.61 15.23 28.65
N SER A 13 -19.55 15.80 28.11
CA SER A 13 -19.24 15.89 26.69
C SER A 13 -19.62 14.61 25.95
N ILE A 14 -20.66 14.69 25.12
CA ILE A 14 -20.91 13.69 24.09
C ILE A 14 -19.78 13.91 23.09
N THR A 15 -18.76 13.06 23.15
CA THR A 15 -17.73 13.03 22.12
C THR A 15 -18.42 12.52 20.87
N LEU A 16 -18.80 13.43 19.97
CA LEU A 16 -19.29 13.07 18.65
C LEU A 16 -18.10 12.43 17.92
N HIS A 17 -17.98 11.09 18.01
CA HIS A 17 -17.14 10.33 17.10
C HIS A 17 -17.80 10.44 15.73
N SER A 18 -17.44 11.48 14.97
CA SER A 18 -17.70 11.48 13.55
C SER A 18 -17.02 10.23 12.98
N GLN A 19 -17.82 9.24 12.55
CA GLN A 19 -17.31 8.22 11.66
C GLN A 19 -16.76 8.96 10.45
N GLN A 20 -15.44 8.96 10.31
CA GLN A 20 -14.81 9.46 9.10
C GLN A 20 -15.25 8.52 7.99
N VAL A 21 -16.21 8.97 7.17
CA VAL A 21 -16.53 8.30 5.92
C VAL A 21 -15.28 8.47 5.07
N LYS A 22 -14.40 7.46 5.04
CA LYS A 22 -13.28 7.45 4.10
C LYS A 22 -13.90 7.35 2.71
N ALA A 23 -13.91 8.47 1.99
CA ALA A 23 -14.13 8.45 0.56
C ALA A 23 -13.06 7.58 -0.10
N GLU A 24 -13.40 6.96 -1.23
CA GLU A 24 -12.39 6.35 -2.08
C GLU A 24 -11.33 7.39 -2.47
N PHE A 25 -10.08 6.96 -2.55
CA PHE A 25 -8.96 7.80 -2.96
C PHE A 25 -8.01 6.99 -3.85
N PRO A 26 -7.36 7.63 -4.83
CA PRO A 26 -6.39 6.94 -5.67
C PRO A 26 -5.11 6.65 -4.90
N ILE A 27 -4.58 5.44 -5.05
CA ILE A 27 -3.25 5.06 -4.55
C ILE A 27 -2.16 5.54 -5.51
N CYS A 28 -2.40 5.39 -6.81
CA CYS A 28 -1.53 5.85 -7.89
C CYS A 28 -2.36 6.67 -8.89
N THR A 29 -1.81 7.79 -9.35
CA THR A 29 -2.43 8.64 -10.38
C THR A 29 -1.59 8.69 -11.68
N ASN A 30 -0.64 7.79 -11.84
CA ASN A 30 0.13 7.69 -13.07
C ASN A 30 -0.79 7.25 -14.22
N SER A 31 -0.62 7.83 -15.41
CA SER A 31 -1.46 7.55 -16.57
C SER A 31 -1.18 6.21 -17.25
N ALA A 32 -0.07 5.56 -16.90
CA ALA A 32 0.27 4.23 -17.41
C ALA A 32 -0.68 3.17 -16.84
N GLU A 33 -0.56 1.94 -17.33
CA GLU A 33 -1.33 0.82 -16.83
C GLU A 33 -0.84 0.39 -15.45
N GLN A 34 -1.78 0.17 -14.52
CA GLN A 34 -1.54 -0.52 -13.25
C GLN A 34 -2.33 -1.84 -13.23
N SER A 35 -1.69 -2.92 -12.77
CA SER A 35 -2.29 -4.25 -12.69
C SER A 35 -1.83 -5.01 -11.44
N TYR A 36 -2.50 -6.12 -11.13
CA TYR A 36 -2.15 -7.04 -10.05
C TYR A 36 -1.77 -6.35 -8.73
N CYS A 37 -2.77 -5.89 -7.98
CA CYS A 37 -2.52 -5.36 -6.65
C CYS A 37 -2.58 -6.46 -5.58
N SER A 38 -1.81 -6.26 -4.51
CA SER A 38 -1.87 -7.05 -3.28
C SER A 38 -1.74 -6.10 -2.08
N VAL A 39 -2.28 -6.49 -0.92
CA VAL A 39 -2.20 -5.69 0.30
C VAL A 39 -1.75 -6.55 1.47
N GLY A 40 -0.83 -6.03 2.27
CA GLY A 40 -0.30 -6.67 3.47
C GLY A 40 -0.06 -5.62 4.54
N GLY A 41 -0.80 -5.70 5.65
CA GLY A 41 -0.79 -4.63 6.66
C GLY A 41 -1.23 -3.30 6.06
N ASP A 42 -0.40 -2.26 6.24
CA ASP A 42 -0.62 -0.92 5.67
C ASP A 42 0.02 -0.75 4.29
N ILE A 43 0.61 -1.81 3.71
CA ILE A 43 1.31 -1.71 2.42
C ILE A 43 0.45 -2.26 1.30
N VAL A 44 0.21 -1.43 0.28
CA VAL A 44 -0.34 -1.84 -1.02
C VAL A 44 0.83 -2.00 -1.99
N VAL A 45 0.89 -3.10 -2.73
CA VAL A 45 1.86 -3.32 -3.81
C VAL A 45 1.12 -3.58 -5.12
N TRP A 46 1.67 -3.13 -6.24
CA TRP A 46 1.09 -3.34 -7.57
C TRP A 46 2.15 -3.36 -8.66
N GLU A 47 1.75 -3.86 -9.83
CA GLU A 47 2.53 -3.73 -11.06
C GLU A 47 2.21 -2.41 -11.76
N ASP A 48 3.24 -1.67 -12.16
CA ASP A 48 3.10 -0.38 -12.80
C ASP A 48 3.90 -0.31 -14.10
N ARG A 49 3.25 0.10 -15.19
CA ARG A 49 3.86 0.15 -16.52
C ARG A 49 4.46 1.51 -16.88
N ARG A 50 4.63 2.42 -15.91
CA ARG A 50 5.09 3.80 -16.15
C ARG A 50 6.46 3.92 -16.82
N ASN A 51 7.29 2.88 -16.74
CA ASN A 51 8.65 2.86 -17.30
C ASN A 51 8.77 2.07 -18.61
N GLY A 52 7.65 1.65 -19.21
CA GLY A 52 7.60 0.96 -20.52
C GLY A 52 7.59 -0.57 -20.42
N ASN A 53 8.11 -1.12 -19.32
CA ASN A 53 7.93 -2.49 -18.81
C ASN A 53 7.07 -2.43 -17.53
N TYR A 54 6.70 -3.60 -16.98
CA TYR A 54 6.05 -3.63 -15.66
C TYR A 54 7.10 -3.73 -14.58
N ASP A 55 7.01 -2.81 -13.65
CA ASP A 55 7.80 -2.68 -12.44
C ASP A 55 6.93 -2.94 -11.21
N ILE A 56 7.55 -3.17 -10.05
CA ILE A 56 6.82 -3.30 -8.78
C ILE A 56 6.90 -1.99 -7.99
N TYR A 57 5.73 -1.44 -7.65
CA TYR A 57 5.60 -0.28 -6.79
C TYR A 57 4.83 -0.63 -5.51
N GLY A 58 5.04 0.18 -4.49
CA GLY A 58 4.41 0.09 -3.19
C GLY A 58 3.84 1.44 -2.72
N TYR A 59 2.86 1.37 -1.83
CA TYR A 59 2.26 2.53 -1.17
C TYR A 59 2.01 2.18 0.28
N ASP A 60 2.53 3.00 1.17
CA ASP A 60 2.29 2.90 2.60
C ASP A 60 1.07 3.75 2.96
N LEU A 61 -0.02 3.09 3.35
CA LEU A 61 -1.27 3.70 3.77
C LEU A 61 -1.14 4.50 5.07
N SER A 62 -0.17 4.16 5.92
CA SER A 62 0.06 4.84 7.21
C SER A 62 0.75 6.18 7.02
N THR A 63 1.69 6.26 6.08
CA THR A 63 2.46 7.48 5.76
C THR A 63 1.98 8.18 4.50
N SER A 64 1.01 7.59 3.78
CA SER A 64 0.50 8.09 2.50
C SER A 64 1.59 8.30 1.44
N THR A 65 2.57 7.41 1.40
CA THR A 65 3.77 7.55 0.56
C THR A 65 3.88 6.41 -0.46
N GLU A 66 4.02 6.76 -1.74
CA GLU A 66 4.38 5.84 -2.81
C GLU A 66 5.91 5.63 -2.85
N PHE A 67 6.35 4.40 -3.12
CA PHE A 67 7.75 4.05 -3.32
C PHE A 67 7.91 2.96 -4.39
N ALA A 68 9.07 2.94 -5.04
CA ALA A 68 9.43 1.87 -5.96
C ALA A 68 10.03 0.69 -5.19
N ILE A 69 9.62 -0.54 -5.53
CA ILE A 69 10.18 -1.78 -4.97
C ILE A 69 11.22 -2.36 -5.93
N CYS A 70 10.89 -2.44 -7.21
CA CYS A 70 11.80 -2.91 -8.25
C CYS A 70 11.48 -2.24 -9.59
N THR A 71 12.48 -1.60 -10.20
CA THR A 71 12.38 -0.93 -11.52
C THR A 71 13.45 -1.43 -12.48
N ASN A 72 13.66 -2.74 -12.52
CA ASN A 72 14.65 -3.33 -13.41
C ASN A 72 14.17 -3.21 -14.87
N SER A 73 15.07 -3.17 -15.84
CA SER A 73 14.70 -3.08 -17.26
C SER A 73 13.87 -4.27 -17.80
N ALA A 74 13.93 -5.43 -17.12
CA ALA A 74 13.11 -6.59 -17.44
C ALA A 74 11.68 -6.45 -16.88
N THR A 75 10.78 -7.36 -17.22
CA THR A 75 9.40 -7.30 -16.71
C THR A 75 9.28 -8.02 -15.37
N GLN A 76 8.73 -7.33 -14.36
CA GLN A 76 8.34 -7.86 -13.06
C GLN A 76 6.82 -8.05 -12.99
N ARG A 77 6.36 -9.22 -12.54
CA ARG A 77 4.95 -9.62 -12.58
C ARG A 77 4.51 -10.46 -11.40
N GLN A 78 3.20 -10.59 -11.24
CA GLN A 78 2.51 -11.44 -10.27
C GLN A 78 2.97 -11.14 -8.84
N VAL A 79 2.94 -9.86 -8.48
CA VAL A 79 3.35 -9.39 -7.16
C VAL A 79 2.43 -9.94 -6.06
N SER A 80 3.03 -10.30 -4.93
CA SER A 80 2.34 -10.67 -3.70
C SER A 80 3.12 -10.16 -2.49
N ILE A 81 2.42 -9.93 -1.37
CA ILE A 81 3.02 -9.46 -0.11
C ILE A 81 2.53 -10.30 1.08
N SER A 82 3.44 -10.61 2.00
CA SER A 82 3.12 -11.21 3.30
C SER A 82 4.10 -10.74 4.37
N GLY A 83 3.59 -10.08 5.42
CA GLY A 83 4.43 -9.37 6.37
C GLY A 83 5.29 -8.33 5.67
N ASP A 84 6.59 -8.34 5.93
CA ASP A 84 7.55 -7.43 5.30
C ASP A 84 8.09 -7.95 3.97
N ILE A 85 7.65 -9.13 3.51
CA ILE A 85 8.18 -9.78 2.31
C ILE A 85 7.25 -9.55 1.13
N VAL A 86 7.78 -8.89 0.10
CA VAL A 86 7.15 -8.76 -1.23
C VAL A 86 7.83 -9.74 -2.17
N VAL A 87 7.07 -10.48 -2.97
CA VAL A 87 7.60 -11.44 -3.96
C VAL A 87 6.98 -11.21 -5.33
N TRP A 88 7.75 -11.46 -6.39
CA TRP A 88 7.30 -11.34 -7.78
C TRP A 88 8.09 -12.29 -8.69
N LYS A 89 7.59 -12.46 -9.91
CA LYS A 89 8.33 -13.06 -11.02
C LYS A 89 9.14 -12.01 -11.74
N ASP A 90 10.40 -12.30 -12.02
CA ASP A 90 11.30 -11.42 -12.73
C ASP A 90 11.93 -12.13 -13.94
N SER A 91 11.83 -11.50 -15.10
CA SER A 91 12.31 -12.06 -16.38
C SER A 91 13.74 -11.62 -16.75
N ARG A 92 14.49 -11.03 -15.81
CA ARG A 92 15.86 -10.51 -16.07
C ARG A 92 16.88 -11.57 -16.52
N ASN A 93 16.63 -12.86 -16.26
CA ASN A 93 17.56 -13.95 -16.59
C ASN A 93 17.12 -14.82 -17.78
N SER A 94 16.32 -14.28 -18.71
CA SER A 94 15.76 -15.02 -19.86
C SER A 94 14.74 -16.13 -19.51
N SER A 95 14.51 -16.37 -18.22
CA SER A 95 13.40 -17.13 -17.64
C SER A 95 12.77 -16.34 -16.50
N ASP A 96 11.50 -16.62 -16.19
CA ASP A 96 10.84 -16.10 -15.00
C ASP A 96 11.43 -16.77 -13.75
N ASP A 97 12.22 -16.03 -13.00
CA ASP A 97 12.73 -16.42 -11.68
C ASP A 97 11.91 -15.74 -10.58
N ILE A 98 11.97 -16.27 -9.36
CA ILE A 98 11.26 -15.67 -8.22
C ILE A 98 12.22 -14.80 -7.41
N TYR A 99 11.88 -13.53 -7.32
CA TYR A 99 12.58 -12.53 -6.52
C TYR A 99 11.71 -12.07 -5.35
N GLY A 100 12.38 -11.54 -4.33
CA GLY A 100 11.76 -10.97 -3.16
C GLY A 100 12.40 -9.65 -2.75
N TYR A 101 11.65 -8.86 -2.00
CA TYR A 101 12.10 -7.65 -1.34
C TYR A 101 11.65 -7.69 0.11
N ASP A 102 12.58 -7.45 1.02
CA ASP A 102 12.28 -7.28 2.43
C ASP A 102 12.14 -5.78 2.72
N LEU A 103 10.92 -5.36 3.05
CA LEU A 103 10.55 -3.99 3.37
C LEU A 103 11.23 -3.50 4.65
N SER A 104 11.49 -4.40 5.61
CA SER A 104 12.10 -4.05 6.90
C SER A 104 13.58 -3.69 6.77
N THR A 105 14.27 -4.34 5.84
CA THR A 105 15.70 -4.11 5.57
C THR A 105 15.93 -3.27 4.31
N SER A 106 14.88 -3.05 3.51
CA SER A 106 14.95 -2.40 2.20
C SER A 106 15.89 -3.10 1.22
N THR A 107 15.88 -4.44 1.22
CA THR A 107 16.80 -5.25 0.39
C THR A 107 16.06 -6.20 -0.56
N GLU A 108 16.45 -6.20 -1.83
CA GLU A 108 16.09 -7.24 -2.80
C GLU A 108 16.92 -8.52 -2.56
N PHE A 109 16.30 -9.68 -2.72
CA PHE A 109 16.94 -10.98 -2.69
C PHE A 109 16.31 -11.93 -3.70
N THR A 110 17.04 -12.99 -4.05
CA THR A 110 16.54 -14.02 -4.96
C THR A 110 16.05 -15.23 -4.17
N ILE A 111 14.88 -15.76 -4.53
CA ILE A 111 14.27 -16.92 -3.86
C ILE A 111 14.57 -18.20 -4.63
N CYS A 112 14.43 -18.16 -5.94
CA CYS A 112 14.69 -19.31 -6.82
C CYS A 112 15.21 -18.80 -8.16
N THR A 113 16.40 -19.28 -8.53
CA THR A 113 16.95 -19.19 -9.88
C THR A 113 17.12 -20.60 -10.41
N ASN A 114 16.89 -20.78 -11.71
CA ASN A 114 17.25 -22.01 -12.42
C ASN A 114 18.78 -22.18 -12.55
#